data_AF-A0A0K8V9K0-F1
#
_entry.id   AF-A0A0K8V9K0-F1
#
_cell.length_a   1.000
_cell.length_b   1.000
_cell.length_c   1.000
_cell.angle_alpha   90.00
_cell.angle_beta   90.00
_cell.angle_gamma   90.00
#
_symmetry.space_group_name_H-M   'P 1'
#
loop_
_entity.id
_entity.type
_entity.pdbx_description
1 polymer ?
#
loop_
_entity_poly.entity_id
_entity_poly.type
_entity_poly.pdbx_seq_one_letter_code
_entity_poly.pdbx_strand_id
1 'polypeptide(L)'
;MYLHLCTYTYIHMCILYLKVLLLVFVGAVVANEEDVQAELKTNYREIDAQGHFNYGYEASNGVEAKVQGDVNGIQGEYFLPGENGEKVRVAYTADSTGFHPNVEKSP
;
A
#
# COMPACT_ATOMS: atom_id res chain seq x y z
N MET A 1 -31.93 27.65 -43.40
CA MET A 1 -31.07 28.22 -42.35
C MET A 1 -31.25 27.54 -40.98
N TYR A 2 -32.49 27.35 -40.49
CA TYR A 2 -32.77 26.70 -39.19
C TYR A 2 -32.32 25.22 -39.07
N LEU A 3 -32.44 24.42 -40.13
CA LEU A 3 -32.06 23.00 -40.10
C LEU A 3 -30.54 22.79 -39.93
N HIS A 4 -29.73 23.68 -40.52
CA HIS A 4 -28.27 23.67 -40.39
C HIS A 4 -27.79 24.10 -38.99
N LEU A 5 -28.51 25.02 -38.33
CA LEU A 5 -28.22 25.37 -36.94
C LEU A 5 -28.55 24.21 -36.00
N CYS A 6 -29.69 23.54 -36.24
CA CYS A 6 -30.16 22.42 -35.42
C CYS A 6 -29.21 21.22 -35.47
N THR A 7 -28.73 20.85 -36.67
CA THR A 7 -27.75 19.76 -36.82
C THR A 7 -26.39 20.11 -36.20
N TYR A 8 -25.94 21.36 -36.32
CA TYR A 8 -24.71 21.83 -35.69
C TYR A 8 -24.77 21.74 -34.16
N THR A 9 -25.87 22.21 -33.55
CA THR A 9 -26.08 22.11 -32.09
C THR A 9 -26.15 20.65 -31.62
N TYR A 10 -26.78 19.77 -32.40
CA TYR A 10 -26.89 18.35 -32.08
C TYR A 10 -25.53 17.64 -32.12
N ILE A 11 -24.73 17.88 -33.16
CA ILE A 11 -23.38 17.33 -33.29
C ILE A 11 -22.47 17.83 -32.16
N HIS A 12 -22.56 19.12 -31.82
CA HIS A 12 -21.77 19.69 -30.72
C HIS A 12 -22.14 19.09 -29.36
N MET A 13 -23.42 18.81 -29.13
CA MET A 13 -23.91 18.14 -27.91
C MET A 13 -23.46 16.67 -27.85
N CYS A 14 -23.48 15.94 -28.96
CA CYS A 14 -22.94 14.58 -29.03
C CYS A 14 -21.43 14.53 -28.76
N ILE A 15 -20.66 15.47 -29.32
CA ILE A 15 -19.21 15.56 -29.07
C ILE A 15 -18.94 15.92 -27.61
N LEU A 16 -19.71 16.83 -27.02
CA LEU A 16 -19.59 17.19 -25.60
C LEU A 16 -19.87 15.97 -24.70
N TYR A 17 -20.94 15.22 -25.00
CA TYR A 17 -21.31 14.01 -24.27
C TYR A 17 -20.21 12.94 -24.37
N LEU A 18 -19.68 12.71 -25.57
CA LEU A 18 -18.59 11.76 -25.79
C LEU A 18 -17.33 12.14 -25.02
N LYS A 19 -16.99 13.45 -24.96
CA LYS A 19 -15.85 13.95 -24.18
C LYS A 19 -16.05 13.77 -22.68
N VAL A 20 -17.26 14.04 -22.17
CA VAL A 20 -17.59 13.82 -20.75
C VAL A 20 -17.47 12.33 -20.41
N LEU A 21 -17.96 11.45 -21.29
CA LEU A 21 -17.89 10.01 -21.09
C LEU A 21 -16.44 9.49 -21.08
N LEU A 22 -15.59 10.03 -21.95
CA LEU A 22 -14.15 9.76 -21.97
C LEU A 22 -13.44 10.25 -20.70
N LEU A 23 -13.76 11.45 -20.21
CA LEU A 23 -13.18 11.99 -18.97
C LEU A 23 -13.57 11.18 -17.74
N VAL A 24 -14.81 10.68 -17.67
CA VAL A 24 -15.27 9.79 -16.59
C VAL A 24 -14.54 8.45 -16.64
N PHE A 25 -14.33 7.89 -17.83
CA PHE A 25 -13.63 6.62 -17.99
C PHE A 25 -12.15 6.72 -17.59
N VAL A 26 -11.49 7.83 -17.94
CA VAL A 26 -10.11 8.11 -17.50
C VAL A 26 -10.04 8.31 -15.99
N GLY A 27 -11.02 9.00 -15.39
CA GLY A 27 -11.12 9.21 -13.95
C GLY A 27 -11.27 7.91 -13.13
N ALA A 28 -11.95 6.90 -13.68
CA ALA A 28 -12.09 5.60 -13.03
C ALA A 28 -10.80 4.75 -13.06
N VAL A 29 -9.95 4.93 -14.08
CA VAL A 29 -8.69 4.17 -14.24
C VAL A 29 -7.58 4.70 -13.32
N VAL A 30 -7.66 5.94 -12.84
CA VAL A 30 -6.63 6.56 -12.00
C VAL A 30 -6.88 6.44 -10.49
N ALA A 31 -7.94 5.76 -10.06
CA ALA A 31 -8.10 5.38 -8.67
C ALA A 31 -7.08 4.27 -8.36
N ASN A 32 -5.99 4.64 -7.70
CA ASN A 32 -4.85 3.78 -7.45
C ASN A 32 -5.25 2.69 -6.41
N GLU A 33 -5.43 1.45 -6.88
CA GLU A 33 -5.92 0.29 -6.09
C GLU A 33 -4.80 -0.57 -5.47
N GLU A 34 -3.54 -0.12 -5.51
CA GLU A 34 -2.38 -0.96 -5.17
C GLU A 34 -2.39 -1.55 -3.75
N ASP A 35 -3.04 -0.89 -2.77
CA ASP A 35 -3.14 -1.40 -1.39
C ASP A 35 -4.27 -2.40 -1.14
N VAL A 36 -5.32 -2.44 -1.98
CA VAL A 36 -6.50 -3.29 -1.74
C VAL A 36 -6.24 -4.77 -2.07
N GLN A 37 -5.20 -5.07 -2.85
CA GLN A 37 -4.88 -6.41 -3.38
C GLN A 37 -3.52 -6.95 -2.89
N ALA A 38 -3.03 -6.52 -1.72
CA ALA A 38 -1.77 -7.02 -1.20
C ALA A 38 -1.84 -8.54 -0.89
N GLU A 39 -0.90 -9.31 -1.44
CA GLU A 39 -0.77 -10.76 -1.26
C GLU A 39 0.47 -11.11 -0.44
N LEU A 40 0.41 -12.16 0.38
CA LEU A 40 1.59 -12.66 1.10
C LEU A 40 2.54 -13.37 0.11
N LYS A 41 3.76 -12.83 -0.06
CA LYS A 41 4.83 -13.44 -0.86
C LYS A 41 5.56 -14.52 -0.08
N THR A 42 5.97 -14.20 1.14
CA THR A 42 6.72 -15.10 2.01
C THR A 42 6.24 -14.95 3.45
N ASN A 43 6.32 -16.03 4.22
CA ASN A 43 6.15 -16.00 5.66
C ASN A 43 6.86 -17.20 6.30
N TYR A 44 7.28 -17.04 7.55
CA TYR A 44 7.87 -18.12 8.34
C TYR A 44 7.50 -17.95 9.81
N ARG A 45 7.48 -19.08 10.54
CA ARG A 45 7.23 -19.12 11.97
C ARG A 45 8.02 -20.27 12.57
N GLU A 46 8.89 -19.93 13.51
CA GLU A 46 9.74 -20.87 14.22
C GLU A 46 9.58 -20.63 15.72
N ILE A 47 9.40 -21.70 16.48
CA ILE A 47 9.31 -21.66 17.94
C ILE A 47 10.04 -22.90 18.46
N ASP A 48 10.96 -22.72 19.41
CA ASP A 48 11.66 -23.84 20.04
C ASP A 48 11.02 -24.27 21.38
N ALA A 49 11.54 -25.35 21.96
CA ALA A 49 11.03 -25.88 23.23
C ALA A 49 11.35 -24.99 24.44
N GLN A 50 12.27 -24.04 24.28
CA GLN A 50 12.69 -23.08 25.29
C GLN A 50 11.87 -21.78 25.24
N GLY A 51 10.99 -21.64 24.25
CA GLY A 51 10.12 -20.48 24.09
C GLY A 51 10.75 -19.33 23.32
N HIS A 52 11.92 -19.54 22.67
CA HIS A 52 12.41 -18.60 21.69
C HIS A 52 11.57 -18.73 20.42
N PHE A 53 11.23 -17.60 19.81
CA PHE A 53 10.48 -17.56 18.57
C PHE A 53 11.12 -16.65 17.54
N ASN A 54 10.86 -16.95 16.27
CA ASN A 54 11.21 -16.13 15.14
C ASN A 54 10.04 -16.15 14.14
N TYR A 55 9.58 -14.97 13.73
CA TYR A 55 8.45 -14.80 12.83
C TYR A 55 8.75 -13.69 11.83
N GLY A 56 8.34 -13.88 10.59
CA GLY A 56 8.34 -12.79 9.63
C GLY A 56 7.47 -13.06 8.42
N TYR A 57 7.19 -12.00 7.66
CA TYR A 57 6.43 -12.04 6.42
C TYR A 57 6.82 -10.89 5.48
N GLU A 58 6.56 -11.09 4.20
CA GLU A 58 6.63 -10.09 3.14
C GLU A 58 5.34 -10.11 2.32
N ALA A 59 4.75 -8.94 2.10
CA ALA A 59 3.57 -8.74 1.26
C ALA A 59 3.95 -8.12 -0.10
N SER A 60 3.09 -8.29 -1.11
CA SER A 60 3.33 -7.85 -2.48
C SER A 60 3.46 -6.34 -2.62
N ASN A 61 2.79 -5.57 -1.76
CA ASN A 61 2.83 -4.11 -1.70
C ASN A 61 4.06 -3.54 -0.96
N GLY A 62 5.03 -4.38 -0.58
CA GLY A 62 6.28 -3.94 0.04
C GLY A 62 6.22 -3.77 1.56
N VAL A 63 5.11 -4.13 2.21
CA VAL A 63 5.05 -4.31 3.65
C VAL A 63 5.84 -5.56 4.02
N GLU A 64 6.77 -5.43 4.96
CA GLU A 64 7.56 -6.53 5.51
C GLU A 64 7.59 -6.38 7.03
N ALA A 65 7.57 -7.49 7.76
CA ALA A 65 7.91 -7.48 9.17
C ALA A 65 8.69 -8.73 9.56
N LYS A 66 9.63 -8.58 10.50
CA LYS A 66 10.30 -9.68 11.19
C LYS A 66 10.44 -9.36 12.68
N VAL A 67 10.29 -10.38 13.50
CA VAL A 67 10.37 -10.29 14.96
C VAL A 67 10.92 -11.59 15.52
N GLN A 68 11.80 -11.45 16.49
CA GLN A 68 12.35 -12.57 17.25
C GLN A 68 12.38 -12.20 18.72
N GLY A 69 12.34 -13.19 19.59
CA GLY A 69 12.43 -12.96 21.02
C GLY A 69 12.11 -14.18 21.84
N ASP A 70 11.95 -13.94 23.13
CA ASP A 70 11.58 -14.93 24.13
C ASP A 70 10.80 -14.25 25.28
N VAL A 71 10.66 -14.94 26.41
CA VAL A 71 9.93 -14.46 27.59
C VAL A 71 10.53 -13.19 28.23
N ASN A 72 11.78 -12.85 27.94
CA ASN A 72 12.49 -11.71 28.50
C ASN A 72 12.36 -10.45 27.64
N GLY A 73 11.94 -10.59 26.38
CA GLY A 73 11.80 -9.47 25.47
C GLY A 73 11.82 -9.88 24.01
N ILE A 74 11.54 -8.89 23.16
CA ILE A 74 11.48 -9.06 21.71
C ILE A 74 12.27 -7.96 21.01
N GLN A 75 12.73 -8.26 19.81
CA GLN A 75 13.24 -7.28 18.87
C GLN A 75 12.63 -7.56 17.49
N GLY A 76 12.37 -6.51 16.74
CA GLY A 76 11.85 -6.66 15.39
C GLY A 76 12.06 -5.44 14.55
N GLU A 77 11.69 -5.56 13.29
CA GLU A 77 11.54 -4.44 12.40
C GLU A 77 10.39 -4.65 11.43
N TYR A 78 9.80 -3.57 10.98
CA TYR A 78 8.85 -3.59 9.87
C TYR A 78 9.15 -2.46 8.88
N PHE A 79 8.74 -2.68 7.64
CA PHE A 79 8.85 -1.74 6.55
C PHE A 79 7.47 -1.34 6.07
N LEU A 80 7.26 -0.03 5.90
CA LEU A 80 6.07 0.52 5.27
C LEU A 80 6.44 1.14 3.92
N PRO A 81 5.69 0.83 2.85
CA PRO A 81 5.85 1.52 1.57
C PRO A 81 5.40 2.98 1.72
N GLY A 82 6.14 3.90 1.08
CA GLY A 82 5.82 5.32 1.00
C GLY A 82 5.40 5.75 -0.40
N GLU A 83 4.83 6.96 -0.51
CA GLU A 83 4.18 7.48 -1.73
C GLU A 83 5.08 7.59 -2.98
N ASN A 84 6.40 7.49 -2.84
CA ASN A 84 7.37 7.65 -3.94
C ASN A 84 8.42 6.52 -4.01
N GLY A 85 8.12 5.33 -3.48
CA GLY A 85 9.09 4.23 -3.38
C GLY A 85 10.09 4.38 -2.22
N GLU A 86 10.05 5.51 -1.50
CA GLU A 86 10.66 5.64 -0.18
C GLU A 86 10.09 4.57 0.75
N LYS A 87 10.94 3.89 1.52
CA LYS A 87 10.50 2.94 2.55
C LYS A 87 10.75 3.51 3.93
N VAL A 88 9.78 3.38 4.82
CA VAL A 88 9.97 3.67 6.24
C VAL A 88 10.32 2.37 6.94
N ARG A 89 11.53 2.30 7.51
CA ARG A 89 11.95 1.22 8.39
C ARG A 89 11.67 1.62 9.83
N VAL A 90 11.01 0.75 10.57
CA VAL A 90 10.86 0.90 12.02
C VAL A 90 11.50 -0.30 12.69
N ALA A 91 12.65 -0.10 13.33
CA ALA A 91 13.27 -1.09 14.19
C ALA A 91 12.81 -0.88 15.63
N TYR A 92 12.64 -1.93 16.41
CA TYR A 92 12.19 -1.80 17.79
C TYR A 92 12.70 -2.92 18.69
N THR A 93 12.75 -2.61 19.98
CA THR A 93 12.79 -3.61 21.06
C THR A 93 11.57 -3.44 21.96
N ALA A 94 11.11 -4.52 22.58
CA ALA A 94 10.13 -4.44 23.66
C ALA A 94 10.60 -5.28 24.85
N ASP A 95 10.59 -4.65 26.03
CA ASP A 95 11.07 -5.23 27.29
C ASP A 95 10.19 -4.78 28.47
N SER A 96 10.64 -5.06 29.70
CA SER A 96 9.94 -4.70 30.93
C SER A 96 9.63 -3.20 31.11
N THR A 97 10.34 -2.33 30.39
CA THR A 97 10.16 -0.87 30.44
C THR A 97 9.27 -0.33 29.32
N GLY A 98 8.87 -1.18 28.37
CA GLY A 98 7.94 -0.84 27.29
C GLY A 98 8.53 -1.08 25.90
N PHE A 99 7.95 -0.37 24.93
CA PHE A 99 8.31 -0.45 23.52
C PHE A 99 9.23 0.70 23.13
N HIS A 100 10.35 0.39 22.48
CA HIS A 100 11.41 1.34 22.12
C HIS A 100 11.63 1.34 20.60
N PRO A 101 10.93 2.21 19.85
CA PRO A 101 11.08 2.28 18.41
C PRO A 101 12.21 3.22 17.98
N ASN A 102 12.87 2.86 16.89
CA ASN A 102 13.73 3.72 16.09
C ASN A 102 13.19 3.75 14.66
N VAL A 103 12.87 4.96 14.18
CA VAL A 103 12.27 5.16 12.85
C VAL A 103 13.34 5.73 11.92
N GLU A 104 13.64 5.00 10.86
CA GLU A 104 14.59 5.37 9.82
C GLU A 104 13.84 5.48 8.49
N LYS A 105 13.90 6.64 7.85
CA LYS A 105 13.48 6.78 6.46
C LYS A 105 14.62 6.29 5.57
N SER A 106 14.35 5.30 4.72
CA SER A 106 15.28 4.98 3.62
C SER A 106 15.37 6.20 2.70
N PRO A 107 16.58 6.60 2.26
CA PRO A 107 16.72 7.55 1.17
C PRO A 107 16.15 7.01 -0.13
#